data_AF-A0A356KGB5-F1
#
_entry.id   AF-A0A356KGB5-F1
#
_cell.length_a   1.000
_cell.length_b   1.000
_cell.length_c   1.000
_cell.angle_alpha   90.00
_cell.angle_beta   90.00
_cell.angle_gamma   90.00
#
_symmetry.space_group_name_H-M   'P 1'
#
loop_
_entity.id
_entity.type
_entity.pdbx_description
1 polymer ?
#
loop_
_entity_poly.entity_id
_entity_poly.type
_entity_poly.pdbx_seq_one_letter_code
_entity_poly.pdbx_strand_id
1 'polypeptide(L)'
;MLIKHKPDDFVVSELIEFEPAQKGPVSVYELRKRKIDTFQALRRIAARSKLPLDRLHAVALKDRQAVTTQLISVEGRLETNLRISGIQLRYLGRAKEVLGADALRGNAFQITVRDLGERDVRRSQTALEGVAAHGLINYFDDQRFGSLSAGQGMVGRDLAKGDYEAAVRKLICTIGKRDPLPEKRFKTLVSKS
;
A
#
# COMPACT_ATOMS: atom_id res chain seq x y z
N MET A 1 -21.07 9.35 9.65
CA MET A 1 -19.64 9.55 9.29
C MET A 1 -19.16 8.41 8.39
N LEU A 2 -18.66 8.76 7.20
CA LEU A 2 -18.15 7.81 6.21
C LEU A 2 -16.75 8.22 5.74
N ILE A 3 -15.83 7.25 5.67
CA ILE A 3 -14.46 7.40 5.14
C ILE A 3 -14.29 6.40 3.98
N LYS A 4 -13.54 6.77 2.93
CA LYS A 4 -13.36 5.96 1.71
C LYS A 4 -14.68 5.58 1.01
N HIS A 5 -15.71 6.44 1.09
CA HIS A 5 -17.01 6.16 0.47
C HIS A 5 -16.92 6.08 -1.07
N LYS A 6 -16.14 6.97 -1.70
CA LYS A 6 -15.66 6.83 -3.08
C LYS A 6 -14.13 6.96 -3.15
N PRO A 7 -13.46 6.49 -4.22
CA PRO A 7 -11.99 6.54 -4.30
C PRO A 7 -11.40 7.94 -4.19
N ASP A 8 -12.12 8.95 -4.68
CA ASP A 8 -11.70 10.35 -4.62
C ASP A 8 -11.75 10.93 -3.20
N ASP A 9 -12.38 10.22 -2.25
CA ASP A 9 -12.36 10.60 -0.83
C ASP A 9 -11.05 10.20 -0.14
N PHE A 10 -10.20 9.43 -0.81
CA PHE A 10 -8.92 8.98 -0.27
C PHE A 10 -7.86 9.03 -1.35
N VAL A 11 -7.17 10.17 -1.41
CA VAL A 11 -6.09 10.43 -2.35
C VAL A 11 -4.76 10.30 -1.63
N VAL A 12 -3.85 9.54 -2.22
CA VAL A 12 -2.50 9.32 -1.68
C VAL A 12 -1.48 9.66 -2.74
N SER A 13 -0.56 10.57 -2.43
CA SER A 13 0.55 10.91 -3.31
C SER A 13 1.86 10.58 -2.61
N GLU A 14 2.75 9.84 -3.27
CA GLU A 14 4.11 9.66 -2.77
C GLU A 14 4.86 10.98 -2.81
N LEU A 15 5.57 11.26 -1.73
CA LEU A 15 6.55 12.34 -1.66
C LEU A 15 7.91 11.69 -1.93
N ILE A 16 8.36 11.80 -3.17
CA ILE A 16 9.66 11.32 -3.61
C ILE A 16 10.48 12.51 -4.10
N GLU A 17 11.69 12.62 -3.58
CA GLU A 17 12.71 13.52 -4.12
C GLU A 17 13.38 12.78 -5.27
N PHE A 18 13.08 13.21 -6.50
CA PHE A 18 13.68 12.63 -7.71
C PHE A 18 14.40 13.71 -8.50
N GLU A 19 15.71 13.59 -8.57
CA GLU A 19 16.55 14.40 -9.45
C GLU A 19 16.88 13.59 -10.72
N PRO A 20 16.42 14.02 -11.90
CA PRO A 20 16.67 13.29 -13.13
C PRO A 20 18.15 13.34 -13.50
N ALA A 21 18.72 12.17 -13.78
CA ALA A 21 20.05 12.07 -14.36
C ALA A 21 20.03 12.50 -15.84
N GLN A 22 21.14 13.08 -16.32
CA GLN A 22 21.29 13.41 -17.74
C GLN A 22 21.20 12.17 -18.64
N LYS A 23 21.75 11.05 -18.17
CA LYS A 23 21.72 9.73 -18.82
C LYS A 23 21.64 8.64 -17.74
N GLY A 24 21.18 7.47 -18.15
CA GLY A 24 21.07 6.28 -17.30
C GLY A 24 20.27 5.21 -18.04
N PRO A 25 20.27 3.95 -17.60
CA PRO A 25 19.53 2.87 -18.23
C PRO A 25 18.04 2.84 -17.86
N VAL A 26 17.65 3.49 -16.75
CA VAL A 26 16.30 3.49 -16.19
C VAL A 26 15.54 4.75 -16.57
N SER A 27 14.27 4.61 -16.95
CA SER A 27 13.31 5.72 -17.07
C SER A 27 12.40 5.78 -15.86
N VAL A 28 12.10 6.98 -15.39
CA VAL A 28 11.20 7.21 -14.26
C VAL A 28 9.92 7.86 -14.74
N TYR A 29 8.80 7.40 -14.21
CA TYR A 29 7.47 7.89 -14.52
C TYR A 29 6.67 8.13 -13.25
N GLU A 30 5.83 9.15 -13.29
CA GLU A 30 4.73 9.31 -12.36
C GLU A 30 3.54 8.47 -12.84
N LEU A 31 3.14 7.51 -12.02
CA LEU A 31 1.97 6.66 -12.19
C LEU A 31 0.83 7.19 -11.32
N ARG A 32 -0.21 7.73 -11.96
CA ARG A 32 -1.50 7.99 -11.32
C ARG A 32 -2.48 6.88 -11.66
N LYS A 33 -3.04 6.22 -10.64
CA LYS A 33 -3.99 5.11 -10.82
C LYS A 33 -5.28 5.32 -10.01
N ARG A 34 -6.40 4.76 -10.49
CA ARG A 34 -7.73 4.83 -9.84
C ARG A 34 -8.46 3.49 -9.93
N LYS A 35 -9.01 3.02 -8.81
CA LYS A 35 -9.78 1.74 -8.70
C LYS A 35 -9.02 0.50 -9.19
N ILE A 36 -7.69 0.54 -9.10
CA ILE A 36 -6.80 -0.55 -9.53
C ILE A 36 -5.61 -0.64 -8.55
N ASP A 37 -5.19 -1.86 -8.24
CA ASP A 37 -3.99 -2.12 -7.43
C ASP A 37 -2.70 -1.90 -8.26
N THR A 38 -1.56 -1.75 -7.58
CA THR A 38 -0.28 -1.46 -8.25
C THR A 38 0.12 -2.58 -9.22
N PHE A 39 0.02 -3.86 -8.83
CA PHE A 39 0.40 -4.98 -9.71
C PHE A 39 -0.46 -5.07 -10.97
N GLN A 40 -1.78 -4.91 -10.85
CA GLN A 40 -2.68 -4.88 -12.00
C GLN A 40 -2.36 -3.69 -12.91
N ALA A 41 -1.99 -2.53 -12.35
CA ALA A 41 -1.55 -1.39 -13.14
C ALA A 41 -0.27 -1.69 -13.93
N LEU A 42 0.76 -2.25 -13.28
CA LEU A 42 2.02 -2.64 -13.94
C LEU A 42 1.79 -3.64 -15.07
N ARG A 43 0.97 -4.68 -14.86
CA ARG A 43 0.61 -5.66 -15.91
C ARG A 43 -0.04 -5.00 -17.13
N ARG A 44 -0.95 -4.05 -16.91
CA ARG A 44 -1.61 -3.32 -18.00
C ARG A 44 -0.65 -2.41 -18.75
N ILE A 45 0.26 -1.74 -18.04
CA ILE A 45 1.31 -0.91 -18.66
C ILE A 45 2.25 -1.78 -19.49
N ALA A 46 2.74 -2.89 -18.92
CA ALA A 46 3.61 -3.86 -19.59
C ALA A 46 2.97 -4.37 -20.90
N ALA A 47 1.72 -4.84 -20.84
CA ALA A 47 0.98 -5.32 -22.01
C ALA A 47 0.78 -4.23 -23.07
N ARG A 48 0.38 -3.02 -22.65
CA ARG A 48 0.11 -1.92 -23.59
C ARG A 48 1.37 -1.36 -24.26
N SER A 49 2.49 -1.45 -23.57
CA SER A 49 3.79 -0.96 -24.03
C SER A 49 4.71 -2.05 -24.59
N LYS A 50 4.23 -3.30 -24.64
CA LYS A 50 4.99 -4.47 -25.11
C LYS A 50 6.33 -4.64 -24.39
N LEU A 51 6.34 -4.36 -23.09
CA LEU A 51 7.50 -4.55 -22.24
C LEU A 51 7.32 -5.80 -21.35
N PRO A 52 8.40 -6.53 -21.08
CA PRO A 52 8.43 -7.51 -19.99
C PRO A 52 8.03 -6.88 -18.65
N LEU A 53 7.23 -7.58 -17.85
CA LEU A 53 6.71 -7.08 -16.57
C LEU A 53 7.82 -6.87 -15.53
N ASP A 54 8.84 -7.72 -15.56
CA ASP A 54 10.01 -7.69 -14.68
C ASP A 54 10.86 -6.41 -14.84
N ARG A 55 10.71 -5.67 -15.95
CA ARG A 55 11.35 -4.37 -16.15
C ARG A 55 10.62 -3.20 -15.49
N LEU A 56 9.42 -3.42 -14.93
CA LEU A 56 8.63 -2.37 -14.29
C LEU A 56 8.68 -2.52 -12.77
N HIS A 57 9.16 -1.48 -12.10
CA HIS A 57 9.43 -1.49 -10.67
C HIS A 57 8.63 -0.38 -9.99
N ALA A 58 7.90 -0.73 -8.94
CA ALA A 58 7.22 0.23 -8.06
C ALA A 58 7.82 0.13 -6.67
N VAL A 59 8.07 1.28 -6.04
CA VAL A 59 8.69 1.36 -4.70
C VAL A 59 7.81 0.75 -3.63
N ALA A 60 6.49 0.97 -3.73
CA ALA A 60 5.52 0.44 -2.79
C ALA A 60 4.23 0.01 -3.51
N LEU A 61 3.53 -0.94 -2.90
CA LEU A 61 2.17 -1.26 -3.31
C LEU A 61 1.20 -0.26 -2.69
N LYS A 62 0.22 0.18 -3.47
CA LYS A 62 -0.83 1.09 -3.00
C LYS A 62 -2.21 0.47 -3.15
N ASP A 63 -3.08 0.81 -2.22
CA ASP A 63 -4.46 0.34 -2.17
C ASP A 63 -5.22 0.55 -3.48
N ARG A 64 -6.11 -0.41 -3.78
CA ARG A 64 -7.03 -0.36 -4.92
C ARG A 64 -8.13 0.69 -4.72
N GLN A 65 -8.59 0.89 -3.48
CA GLN A 65 -9.73 1.76 -3.13
C GLN A 65 -9.29 3.22 -2.88
N ALA A 66 -8.42 3.74 -3.73
CA ALA A 66 -7.89 5.10 -3.63
C ALA A 66 -7.56 5.66 -5.02
N VAL A 67 -7.42 6.97 -5.12
CA VAL A 67 -6.66 7.61 -6.19
C VAL A 67 -5.22 7.75 -5.71
N THR A 68 -4.27 7.15 -6.41
CA THR A 68 -2.88 7.12 -5.93
C THR A 68 -1.93 7.62 -6.99
N THR A 69 -1.01 8.49 -6.60
CA THR A 69 0.11 8.96 -7.42
C THR A 69 1.40 8.43 -6.80
N GLN A 70 2.20 7.71 -7.58
CA GLN A 70 3.45 7.08 -7.15
C GLN A 70 4.48 7.14 -8.27
N LEU A 71 5.77 7.03 -7.95
CA LEU A 71 6.77 6.86 -9.00
C LEU A 71 6.98 5.39 -9.32
N ILE A 72 7.20 5.11 -10.61
CA ILE A 72 7.66 3.80 -11.07
C ILE A 72 8.91 3.97 -11.92
N SER A 73 9.78 2.97 -11.84
CA SER A 73 10.97 2.85 -12.68
C SER A 73 10.74 1.81 -13.76
N VAL A 74 11.29 2.06 -14.94
CA VAL A 74 11.27 1.14 -16.07
C VAL A 74 12.69 0.97 -16.57
N GLU A 75 13.19 -0.26 -16.59
CA GLU A 75 14.47 -0.56 -17.22
C GLU A 75 14.35 -0.47 -18.74
N GLY A 76 15.19 0.35 -19.37
CA GLY A 76 15.01 0.77 -20.76
C GLY A 76 14.12 2.01 -20.87
N ARG A 77 13.46 2.24 -22.00
CA ARG A 77 12.71 3.48 -22.26
C ARG A 77 11.31 3.21 -22.80
N LEU A 78 10.31 3.77 -22.12
CA LEU A 78 9.01 4.13 -22.70
C LEU A 78 9.13 5.57 -23.18
N GLU A 79 9.30 5.85 -24.47
CA GLU A 79 9.55 7.25 -24.86
C GLU A 79 8.32 8.18 -24.73
N THR A 80 7.17 7.68 -24.26
CA THR A 80 5.91 8.42 -24.28
C THR A 80 5.08 8.29 -23.01
N ASN A 81 4.31 9.33 -22.74
CA ASN A 81 3.24 9.29 -21.75
C ASN A 81 2.19 8.25 -22.18
N LEU A 82 1.63 7.54 -21.21
CA LEU A 82 0.61 6.52 -21.44
C LEU A 82 -0.68 6.88 -20.71
N ARG A 83 -1.81 6.80 -21.40
CA ARG A 83 -3.13 6.93 -20.78
C ARG A 83 -4.01 5.76 -21.21
N ILE A 84 -4.44 4.97 -20.23
CA ILE A 84 -5.39 3.88 -20.39
C ILE A 84 -6.42 3.92 -19.27
N SER A 85 -7.49 3.14 -19.36
CA SER A 85 -8.58 3.19 -18.38
C SER A 85 -8.06 2.99 -16.95
N GLY A 86 -8.23 4.03 -16.12
CA GLY A 86 -7.82 4.06 -14.72
C GLY A 86 -6.33 4.29 -14.46
N ILE A 87 -5.51 4.54 -15.49
CA ILE A 87 -4.05 4.71 -15.39
C ILE A 87 -3.58 5.90 -16.25
N GLN A 88 -2.78 6.77 -15.65
CA GLN A 88 -2.03 7.82 -16.33
C GLN A 88 -0.56 7.67 -15.95
N LEU A 89 0.30 7.66 -16.96
CA LEU A 89 1.74 7.55 -16.81
C LEU A 89 2.39 8.78 -17.46
N ARG A 90 3.15 9.54 -16.67
CA ARG A 90 3.85 10.75 -17.11
C ARG A 90 5.35 10.56 -16.95
N TYR A 91 6.11 10.73 -18.03
CA TYR A 91 7.57 10.62 -17.99
C TYR A 91 8.20 11.79 -17.21
N LEU A 92 9.15 11.48 -16.33
CA LEU A 92 9.85 12.48 -15.51
C LEU A 92 11.34 12.62 -15.85
N GLY A 93 11.99 11.56 -16.33
CA GLY A 93 13.42 11.61 -16.64
C GLY A 93 14.11 10.26 -16.57
N ARG A 94 15.44 10.28 -16.58
CA ARG A 94 16.29 9.09 -16.45
C ARG A 94 16.84 8.97 -15.03
N ALA A 95 17.14 7.74 -14.62
CA ALA A 95 17.86 7.42 -13.40
C ALA A 95 19.02 6.46 -13.73
N LYS A 96 20.06 6.51 -12.90
CA LYS A 96 21.20 5.57 -13.00
C LYS A 96 20.80 4.15 -12.59
N GLU A 97 19.88 4.05 -11.63
CA GLU A 97 19.42 2.80 -11.03
C GLU A 97 17.89 2.82 -10.86
N VAL A 98 17.31 1.65 -10.54
CA VAL A 98 15.89 1.51 -10.22
C VAL A 98 15.62 2.23 -8.89
N LEU A 99 14.48 2.94 -8.79
CA LEU A 99 14.10 3.61 -7.56
C LEU A 99 13.83 2.59 -6.45
N GLY A 100 14.55 2.74 -5.34
CA GLY A 100 14.32 1.98 -4.12
C GLY A 100 13.40 2.68 -3.12
N ALA A 101 13.18 2.03 -1.98
CA ALA A 101 12.41 2.57 -0.87
C ALA A 101 13.10 3.77 -0.17
N ASP A 102 14.40 3.92 -0.37
CA ASP A 102 15.23 5.03 0.09
C ASP A 102 14.81 6.38 -0.50
N ALA A 103 14.27 6.40 -1.73
CA ALA A 103 13.77 7.60 -2.36
C ALA A 103 12.44 8.11 -1.77
N LEU A 104 11.73 7.28 -1.00
CA LEU A 104 10.41 7.61 -0.46
C LEU A 104 10.52 8.38 0.88
N ARG A 105 10.27 9.68 0.83
CA ARG A 105 10.21 10.54 2.04
C ARG A 105 8.95 10.32 2.86
N GLY A 106 7.85 9.98 2.19
CA GLY A 106 6.57 9.77 2.84
C GLY A 106 5.40 9.76 1.86
N ASN A 107 4.20 9.93 2.39
CA ASN A 107 2.99 10.03 1.57
C ASN A 107 2.18 11.25 2.03
N ALA A 108 1.72 12.04 1.08
CA ALA A 108 0.72 13.06 1.32
C ALA A 108 -0.67 12.45 1.16
N PHE A 109 -1.52 12.64 2.17
CA PHE A 109 -2.89 12.16 2.18
C PHE A 109 -3.86 13.33 2.06
N GLN A 110 -4.83 13.19 1.17
CA GLN A 110 -6.03 14.03 1.16
C GLN A 110 -7.23 13.12 1.41
N ILE A 111 -7.88 13.34 2.54
CA ILE A 111 -8.99 12.51 3.04
C ILE A 111 -10.24 13.36 3.12
N THR A 112 -11.31 12.91 2.46
CA THR A 112 -12.64 13.49 2.60
C THR A 112 -13.45 12.63 3.56
N VAL A 113 -13.88 13.23 4.67
CA VAL A 113 -14.84 12.61 5.59
C VAL A 113 -16.23 13.11 5.23
N ARG A 114 -17.18 12.19 5.00
CA ARG A 114 -18.55 12.50 4.59
C ARG A 114 -19.53 12.21 5.72
N ASP A 115 -20.75 12.73 5.54
CA ASP A 115 -21.87 12.45 6.44
C ASP A 115 -21.54 12.82 7.90
N LEU A 116 -21.17 14.09 8.08
CA LEU A 116 -20.84 14.68 9.37
C LEU A 116 -21.98 15.60 9.81
N GLY A 117 -22.46 15.41 11.04
CA GLY A 117 -23.34 16.38 11.68
C GLY A 117 -22.54 17.57 12.22
N GLU A 118 -23.21 18.67 12.56
CA GLU A 118 -22.54 19.86 13.09
C GLU A 118 -21.67 19.59 14.32
N ARG A 119 -22.12 18.70 15.20
CA ARG A 119 -21.37 18.30 16.39
C ARG A 119 -20.06 17.61 16.00
N ASP A 120 -20.08 16.77 14.97
CA ASP A 120 -18.88 16.06 14.50
C ASP A 120 -17.89 17.02 13.86
N VAL A 121 -18.38 18.02 13.12
CA VAL A 121 -17.55 19.07 12.52
C VAL A 121 -16.83 19.86 13.61
N ARG A 122 -17.54 20.36 14.63
CA ARG A 122 -16.94 21.09 15.75
C ARG A 122 -15.89 20.27 16.48
N ARG A 123 -16.22 19.00 16.80
CA ARG A 123 -15.26 18.08 17.45
C ARG A 123 -14.02 17.84 16.59
N SER A 124 -14.19 17.72 15.27
CA SER A 124 -13.09 17.50 14.34
C SER A 124 -12.15 18.71 14.26
N GLN A 125 -12.69 19.94 14.27
CA GLN A 125 -11.88 21.16 14.29
C GLN A 125 -10.98 21.23 15.53
N THR A 126 -11.55 21.02 16.72
CA THR A 126 -10.76 20.99 17.97
C THR A 126 -9.72 19.87 17.95
N ALA A 127 -10.06 18.68 17.43
CA ALA A 127 -9.10 17.58 17.32
C ALA A 127 -7.95 17.92 16.35
N LEU A 128 -8.24 18.58 15.23
CA LEU A 128 -7.23 18.98 14.25
C LEU A 128 -6.25 20.02 14.82
N GLU A 129 -6.72 20.94 15.66
CA GLU A 129 -5.86 21.88 16.39
C GLU A 129 -4.87 21.14 17.30
N GLY A 130 -5.36 20.16 18.06
CA GLY A 130 -4.50 19.32 18.91
C GLY A 130 -3.46 18.52 18.10
N VAL A 131 -3.88 17.96 16.96
CA VAL A 131 -2.97 17.24 16.06
C VAL A 131 -1.93 18.18 15.44
N ALA A 132 -2.29 19.41 15.10
CA ALA A 132 -1.34 20.39 14.57
C ALA A 132 -0.29 20.79 15.62
N ALA A 133 -0.70 20.93 16.89
CA ALA A 133 0.19 21.31 17.98
C ALA A 133 1.11 20.18 18.45
N HIS A 134 0.62 18.94 18.47
CA HIS A 134 1.30 17.82 19.15
C HIS A 134 1.57 16.61 18.26
N GLY A 135 1.04 16.59 17.04
CA GLY A 135 1.08 15.43 16.16
C GLY A 135 0.15 14.31 16.61
N LEU A 136 0.48 13.08 16.19
CA LEU A 136 -0.24 11.86 16.52
C LEU A 136 0.74 10.82 17.05
N ILE A 137 0.25 9.92 17.89
CA ILE A 137 1.02 8.75 18.30
C ILE A 137 1.15 7.80 17.11
N ASN A 138 2.38 7.49 16.73
CA ASN A 138 2.71 6.67 15.55
C ASN A 138 2.57 5.17 15.85
N TYR A 139 1.34 4.71 16.06
CA TYR A 139 1.05 3.29 16.28
C TYR A 139 1.14 2.49 14.98
N PHE A 140 1.55 1.22 15.10
CA PHE A 140 1.37 0.24 14.05
C PHE A 140 -0.06 -0.32 14.11
N ASP A 141 -0.77 -0.25 12.99
CA ASP A 141 -2.14 -0.77 12.87
C ASP A 141 -2.16 -2.30 12.68
N ASP A 142 -3.31 -2.93 12.91
CA ASP A 142 -3.54 -4.38 12.82
C ASP A 142 -3.20 -4.95 11.42
N GLN A 143 -3.33 -4.12 10.37
CA GLN A 143 -2.94 -4.47 9.01
C GLN A 143 -1.44 -4.76 8.89
N ARG A 144 -0.59 -4.10 9.70
CA ARG A 144 0.87 -4.32 9.73
C ARG A 144 1.20 -5.72 10.26
N PHE A 145 0.34 -6.27 11.11
CA PHE A 145 0.48 -7.61 11.68
C PHE A 145 -0.28 -8.66 10.87
N GLY A 146 -0.64 -8.35 9.63
CA GLY A 146 -1.19 -9.32 8.68
C GLY A 146 -2.59 -9.78 9.06
N SER A 147 -3.49 -8.83 9.37
CA SER A 147 -4.88 -9.13 9.76
C SER A 147 -4.92 -10.30 10.73
N LEU A 148 -4.21 -10.18 11.88
CA LEU A 148 -4.19 -11.19 12.94
C LEU A 148 -5.58 -11.81 13.03
N SER A 149 -5.72 -13.02 12.50
CA SER A 149 -7.04 -13.63 12.41
C SER A 149 -7.53 -13.72 13.83
N ALA A 150 -8.69 -13.11 14.11
CA ALA A 150 -9.14 -12.79 15.47
C ALA A 150 -8.72 -13.86 16.49
N GLY A 151 -7.69 -13.56 17.30
CA GLY A 151 -7.12 -14.48 18.29
C GLY A 151 -5.72 -15.05 18.01
N GLN A 152 -5.11 -14.83 16.83
CA GLN A 152 -3.77 -15.36 16.48
C GLN A 152 -2.67 -14.96 17.47
N GLY A 153 -2.78 -13.76 18.06
CA GLY A 153 -1.70 -13.16 18.84
C GLY A 153 -0.45 -12.86 17.99
N MET A 154 0.56 -12.27 18.61
CA MET A 154 1.79 -11.89 17.89
C MET A 154 2.78 -13.07 17.83
N VAL A 155 2.84 -13.77 16.69
CA VAL A 155 3.81 -14.88 16.45
C VAL A 155 5.25 -14.44 16.74
N GLY A 156 5.61 -13.22 16.37
CA GLY A 156 6.95 -12.67 16.61
C GLY A 156 7.31 -12.58 18.10
N ARG A 157 6.33 -12.45 19.00
CA ARG A 157 6.57 -12.42 20.45
C ARG A 157 7.07 -13.77 20.96
N ASP A 158 6.48 -14.86 20.48
CA ASP A 158 6.85 -16.21 20.93
C ASP A 158 8.21 -16.60 20.34
N LEU A 159 8.47 -16.27 19.08
CA LEU A 159 9.79 -16.40 18.46
C LEU A 159 10.88 -15.67 19.25
N ALA A 160 10.62 -14.42 19.65
CA ALA A 160 11.57 -13.63 20.43
C ALA A 160 11.83 -14.19 21.84
N LYS A 161 10.87 -14.95 22.38
CA LYS A 161 11.00 -15.66 23.67
C LYS A 161 11.65 -17.04 23.54
N GLY A 162 11.95 -17.50 22.32
CA GLY A 162 12.43 -18.86 22.05
C GLY A 162 11.33 -19.93 22.13
N ASP A 163 10.07 -19.54 22.23
CA ASP A 163 8.92 -20.45 22.23
C ASP A 163 8.48 -20.75 20.80
N TYR A 164 9.31 -21.53 20.11
CA TYR A 164 9.09 -21.87 18.70
C TYR A 164 7.83 -22.72 18.50
N GLU A 165 7.48 -23.58 19.46
CA GLU A 165 6.27 -24.41 19.38
C GLU A 165 5.01 -23.54 19.38
N ALA A 166 4.91 -22.59 20.33
CA ALA A 166 3.78 -21.67 20.37
C ALA A 166 3.71 -20.80 19.10
N ALA A 167 4.85 -20.37 18.57
CA ALA A 167 4.92 -19.59 17.34
C ALA A 167 4.37 -20.38 16.14
N VAL A 168 4.81 -21.63 15.96
CA VAL A 168 4.37 -22.50 14.87
C VAL A 168 2.89 -22.84 15.02
N ARG A 169 2.43 -23.22 16.23
CA ARG A 169 1.01 -23.48 16.52
C ARG A 169 0.15 -22.28 16.14
N LYS A 170 0.54 -21.05 16.48
CA LYS A 170 -0.22 -19.84 16.09
C LYS A 170 -0.23 -19.61 14.58
N LEU A 171 0.86 -19.93 13.88
CA LEU A 171 0.92 -19.76 12.42
C LEU A 171 0.00 -20.74 11.69
N ILE A 172 -0.03 -22.01 12.12
CA ILE A 172 -0.73 -23.08 11.40
C ILE A 172 -2.15 -23.32 11.91
N CYS A 173 -2.42 -23.17 13.20
CA CYS A 173 -3.71 -23.54 13.81
C CYS A 173 -4.72 -22.39 13.85
N THR A 174 -4.32 -21.15 13.52
CA THR A 174 -5.24 -20.01 13.58
C THR A 174 -6.24 -20.05 12.43
N ILE A 175 -7.52 -20.11 12.79
CA ILE A 175 -8.64 -20.17 11.86
C ILE A 175 -9.00 -18.77 11.40
N GLY A 176 -8.78 -18.48 10.12
CA GLY A 176 -9.19 -17.24 9.48
C GLY A 176 -10.69 -17.22 9.20
N LYS A 177 -11.30 -16.04 9.27
CA LYS A 177 -12.74 -15.86 8.96
C LYS A 177 -13.10 -16.35 7.56
N ARG A 178 -12.19 -16.14 6.60
CA ARG A 178 -12.35 -16.45 5.16
C ARG A 178 -11.79 -17.81 4.73
N ASP A 179 -11.26 -18.61 5.65
CA ASP A 179 -10.68 -19.90 5.32
C ASP A 179 -11.75 -20.86 4.75
N PRO A 180 -11.45 -21.63 3.68
CA PRO A 180 -12.31 -22.70 3.20
C PRO A 180 -12.59 -23.74 4.30
N LEU A 181 -13.76 -24.38 4.25
CA LEU A 181 -14.16 -25.40 5.25
C LEU A 181 -13.12 -26.52 5.47
N PRO A 182 -12.44 -27.06 4.44
CA PRO A 182 -11.39 -28.06 4.65
C PRO A 182 -10.23 -27.55 5.51
N GLU A 183 -9.77 -26.31 5.27
CA GLU A 183 -8.72 -25.69 6.07
C GLU A 183 -9.17 -25.45 7.51
N LYS A 184 -10.41 -24.96 7.71
CA LYS A 184 -10.96 -24.78 9.07
C LYS A 184 -10.97 -26.09 9.85
N ARG A 185 -11.35 -27.20 9.21
CA ARG A 185 -11.35 -28.55 9.82
C ARG A 185 -9.93 -29.01 10.16
N PHE A 186 -8.99 -28.89 9.22
CA PHE A 186 -7.58 -29.24 9.45
C PHE A 186 -7.01 -28.48 10.65
N LYS A 187 -7.16 -27.15 10.65
CA LYS A 187 -6.66 -26.28 11.73
C LYS A 187 -7.28 -26.60 13.10
N THR A 188 -8.54 -27.01 13.14
CA THR A 188 -9.23 -27.44 14.37
C THR A 188 -8.72 -28.78 14.91
N LEU A 189 -8.29 -29.68 14.03
CA LEU A 189 -7.73 -30.97 14.45
C LEU A 189 -6.32 -30.78 15.03
N VAL A 190 -5.49 -30.01 14.35
CA VAL A 190 -4.09 -29.75 14.76
C VAL A 190 -4.01 -28.86 16.01
N SER A 191 -5.04 -28.06 16.31
CA SER A 191 -5.06 -27.27 17.55
C SER A 191 -5.34 -28.09 18.82
N LYS A 192 -5.85 -29.33 18.67
CA LYS A 192 -6.21 -30.22 19.79
C LYS A 192 -5.16 -31.28 20.12
N SER A 193 -4.18 -31.47 19.24
CA SER A 193 -2.96 -32.27 19.45
C SER A 193 -1.87 -31.44 20.12
#